data_AF-A0A819NLY7-F1
#
_entry.id   AF-A0A819NLY7-F1
#
_cell.length_a   1.000
_cell.length_b   1.000
_cell.length_c   1.000
_cell.angle_alpha   90.00
_cell.angle_beta   90.00
_cell.angle_gamma   90.00
#
_symmetry.space_group_name_H-M   'P 1'
#
loop_
_entity.id
_entity.type
_entity.pdbx_description
1 polymer ?
#
loop_
_entity_poly.entity_id
_entity_poly.type
_entity_poly.pdbx_seq_one_letter_code
_entity_poly.pdbx_strand_id
1 'polypeptide(L)'
;STNHIHVSIATIYLQDEQWHQLELFIKHFSLYVSLSNNLNVTSSTTHLLVDDSSHPFQCNFSKKIFQAVARHIFIVSIRWIEECLLQNEIIDETPYKIHGDETMKTMHLTCYTSINTLFSSSILFAIDCTSFQRVLTRNDLIELVILSNAKLFDPEQQKSIEIQSKLLLVLVDPRVD
;
A
#
# COMPACT_ATOMS: atom_id res chain seq x y z
N SER A 1 14.85 -17.65 -20.23
CA SER A 1 14.46 -16.24 -20.40
C SER A 1 14.21 -15.65 -19.03
N THR A 2 15.09 -14.80 -18.54
CA THR A 2 14.82 -14.03 -17.33
C THR A 2 13.71 -13.05 -17.67
N ASN A 3 12.50 -13.30 -17.16
CA ASN A 3 11.47 -12.26 -17.09
C ASN A 3 12.05 -11.17 -16.22
N HIS A 4 12.65 -10.15 -16.84
CA HIS A 4 13.10 -8.98 -16.10
C HIS A 4 11.84 -8.31 -15.56
N ILE A 5 11.62 -8.43 -14.24
CA ILE A 5 10.51 -7.79 -13.55
C ILE A 5 10.78 -6.29 -13.63
N HIS A 6 9.92 -5.58 -14.34
CA HIS A 6 10.01 -4.13 -14.44
C HIS A 6 9.42 -3.49 -13.16
N VAL A 7 10.21 -2.64 -12.51
CA VAL A 7 9.88 -1.93 -11.28
C VAL A 7 9.31 -0.56 -11.63
N SER A 8 8.01 -0.36 -11.39
CA SER A 8 7.36 0.95 -11.47
C SER A 8 7.10 1.50 -10.06
N ILE A 9 7.60 2.70 -9.79
CA ILE A 9 7.71 3.30 -8.45
C ILE A 9 6.77 4.49 -8.29
N ALA A 10 5.90 4.43 -7.29
CA ALA A 10 5.22 5.58 -6.71
C ALA A 10 5.91 5.98 -5.39
N THR A 11 5.68 7.20 -4.90
CA THR A 11 6.33 7.70 -3.68
C THR A 11 5.34 8.41 -2.73
N ILE A 12 5.69 8.42 -1.45
CA ILE A 12 5.04 9.21 -0.40
C ILE A 12 6.09 10.03 0.33
N TYR A 13 5.91 11.36 0.32
CA TYR A 13 6.63 12.32 1.17
C TYR A 13 8.13 12.04 1.35
N LEU A 14 8.87 11.87 0.24
CA LEU A 14 10.32 11.79 0.29
C LEU A 14 10.93 13.18 0.53
N GLN A 15 11.99 13.22 1.34
CA GLN A 15 12.83 14.40 1.54
C GLN A 15 13.75 14.64 0.32
N ASP A 16 14.33 15.83 0.20
CA ASP A 16 15.16 16.21 -0.96
C ASP A 16 16.34 15.24 -1.20
N GLU A 17 17.02 14.79 -0.14
CA GLU A 17 18.12 13.82 -0.27
C GLU A 17 17.61 12.46 -0.79
N GLN A 18 16.46 12.02 -0.31
CA GLN A 18 15.84 10.75 -0.73
C GLN A 18 15.36 10.82 -2.18
N TRP A 19 14.86 11.98 -2.61
CA TRP A 19 14.56 12.25 -4.01
C TRP A 19 15.80 12.13 -4.89
N HIS A 20 16.92 12.70 -4.43
CA HIS A 20 18.18 12.59 -5.15
C HIS A 20 18.63 11.13 -5.30
N GLN A 21 18.55 10.32 -4.24
CA GLN A 21 18.87 8.89 -4.30
C GLN A 21 17.94 8.14 -5.28
N LEU A 22 16.65 8.45 -5.27
CA LEU A 22 15.69 7.86 -6.20
C LEU A 22 16.02 8.22 -7.67
N GLU A 23 16.35 9.48 -7.96
CA GLU A 23 16.75 9.91 -9.30
C GLU A 23 18.01 9.17 -9.80
N LEU A 24 19.00 9.03 -8.93
CA LEU A 24 20.21 8.25 -9.24
C LEU A 24 19.86 6.80 -9.54
N PHE A 25 19.01 6.18 -8.73
CA PHE A 25 18.55 4.81 -8.89
C PHE A 25 17.82 4.59 -10.22
N ILE A 26 16.87 5.45 -10.56
CA ILE A 26 16.12 5.35 -11.83
C ILE A 26 17.07 5.52 -13.02
N LYS A 27 17.99 6.49 -12.96
CA LYS A 27 18.96 6.71 -14.03
C LYS A 27 19.85 5.49 -14.22
N HIS A 28 20.35 4.94 -13.11
CA HIS A 28 21.27 3.81 -13.10
C HIS A 28 20.62 2.51 -13.60
N PHE A 29 19.37 2.27 -13.23
CA PHE A 29 18.61 1.08 -13.60
C PHE A 29 17.49 1.36 -14.62
N SER A 30 17.67 2.35 -15.50
CA SER A 30 16.62 2.89 -16.40
C SER A 30 15.97 1.88 -17.36
N LEU A 31 16.61 0.73 -17.61
CA LEU A 31 16.03 -0.36 -18.40
C LEU A 31 14.98 -1.18 -17.63
N TYR A 32 15.02 -1.13 -16.29
CA TYR A 32 14.23 -1.96 -15.40
C TYR A 32 13.34 -1.15 -14.45
N VAL A 33 13.69 0.11 -14.21
CA VAL A 33 13.04 0.97 -13.22
C VAL A 33 12.46 2.21 -13.88
N SER A 34 11.23 2.56 -13.53
CA SER A 34 10.62 3.84 -13.90
C SER A 34 9.76 4.42 -12.78
N LEU A 35 9.54 5.73 -12.83
CA LEU A 35 8.56 6.40 -11.98
C LEU A 35 7.16 6.20 -12.53
N SER A 36 6.20 6.02 -11.62
CA SER A 36 4.79 6.09 -11.97
C SER A 36 4.42 7.52 -12.37
N ASN A 37 3.46 7.63 -13.30
CA ASN A 37 2.98 8.93 -13.75
C ASN A 37 2.46 9.76 -12.56
N ASN A 38 2.99 10.98 -12.43
CA ASN A 38 2.70 11.90 -11.32
C ASN A 38 2.96 11.31 -9.92
N LEU A 39 3.81 10.29 -9.81
CA LEU A 39 4.18 9.65 -8.53
C LEU A 39 3.00 9.02 -7.79
N ASN A 40 1.86 8.84 -8.48
CA ASN A 40 0.64 8.31 -7.91
C ASN A 40 0.61 6.79 -8.05
N VAL A 41 -0.16 6.14 -7.17
CA VAL A 41 -0.40 4.71 -7.27
C VAL A 41 -1.36 4.45 -8.42
N THR A 42 -0.89 3.76 -9.45
CA THR A 42 -1.64 3.37 -10.67
C THR A 42 -1.74 1.86 -10.78
N SER A 43 -2.44 1.36 -11.80
CA SER A 43 -2.51 -0.08 -12.10
C SER A 43 -1.17 -0.69 -12.54
N SER A 44 -0.22 0.12 -13.02
CA SER A 44 1.11 -0.34 -13.41
C SER A 44 2.14 -0.20 -12.28
N THR A 45 1.77 0.42 -11.16
CA THR A 45 2.66 0.62 -10.02
C THR A 45 2.93 -0.72 -9.36
N THR A 46 4.19 -0.99 -9.06
CA THR A 46 4.64 -2.24 -8.43
C THR A 46 5.19 -2.01 -7.03
N HIS A 47 5.76 -0.83 -6.81
CA HIS A 47 6.41 -0.44 -5.57
C HIS A 47 5.94 0.95 -5.15
N LEU A 48 5.71 1.11 -3.85
CA LEU A 48 5.44 2.37 -3.19
C LEU A 48 6.58 2.62 -2.20
N LEU A 49 7.43 3.60 -2.51
CA LEU A 49 8.50 4.01 -1.62
C LEU A 49 7.99 4.97 -0.57
N VAL A 50 8.46 4.75 0.65
CA VAL A 50 8.15 5.61 1.78
C VAL A 50 9.41 5.97 2.55
N ASP A 51 9.38 7.14 3.17
CA ASP A 51 10.32 7.54 4.19
C ASP A 51 9.97 6.89 5.53
N ASP A 52 10.90 6.10 6.10
CA ASP A 52 10.81 5.48 7.42
C ASP A 52 11.89 6.01 8.39
N SER A 53 12.48 7.17 8.09
CA SER A 53 13.59 7.74 8.87
C SER A 53 13.20 8.06 10.31
N SER A 54 11.95 8.48 10.54
CA SER A 54 11.43 8.79 11.87
C SER A 54 11.21 7.55 12.73
N HIS A 55 10.65 6.49 12.12
CA HIS A 55 10.39 5.21 12.78
C HIS A 55 10.67 4.07 11.79
N PRO A 56 11.72 3.26 12.02
CA PRO A 56 12.11 2.19 11.11
C PRO A 56 10.97 1.24 10.77
N PHE A 57 10.79 0.99 9.48
CA PHE A 57 9.75 0.13 8.90
C PHE A 57 8.32 0.53 9.27
N GLN A 58 8.10 1.81 9.60
CA GLN A 58 6.80 2.40 9.80
C GLN A 58 6.62 3.60 8.88
N CYS A 59 5.39 3.88 8.48
CA CYS A 59 5.08 5.07 7.70
C CYS A 59 3.77 5.70 8.14
N ASN A 60 3.65 7.01 7.94
CA ASN A 60 2.40 7.71 8.19
C ASN A 60 1.30 7.24 7.25
N PHE A 61 0.10 7.14 7.81
CA PHE A 61 -1.11 6.84 7.06
C PHE A 61 -1.36 7.82 5.91
N SER A 62 -1.71 7.30 4.72
CA SER A 62 -2.15 8.14 3.60
C SER A 62 -3.04 7.38 2.61
N LYS A 63 -3.73 8.12 1.72
CA LYS A 63 -4.50 7.53 0.61
C LYS A 63 -3.65 6.59 -0.24
N LYS A 64 -2.38 6.94 -0.52
CA LYS A 64 -1.49 6.12 -1.35
C LYS A 64 -1.13 4.80 -0.69
N ILE A 65 -0.97 4.77 0.64
CA ILE A 65 -0.77 3.52 1.40
C ILE A 65 -1.96 2.59 1.18
N PHE A 66 -3.17 3.09 1.32
CA PHE A 66 -4.37 2.31 1.10
C PHE A 66 -4.50 1.79 -0.33
N GLN A 67 -4.25 2.64 -1.32
CA GLN A 67 -4.25 2.23 -2.73
C GLN A 67 -3.21 1.14 -2.99
N ALA A 68 -2.03 1.23 -2.37
CA ALA A 68 -1.01 0.20 -2.49
C ALA A 68 -1.42 -1.12 -1.83
N VAL A 69 -1.97 -1.07 -0.62
CA VAL A 69 -2.51 -2.25 0.07
C VAL A 69 -3.60 -2.94 -0.77
N ALA A 70 -4.59 -2.18 -1.24
CA ALA A 70 -5.70 -2.71 -2.03
C ALA A 70 -5.24 -3.32 -3.37
N ARG A 71 -4.10 -2.85 -3.91
CA ARG A 71 -3.52 -3.35 -5.15
C ARG A 71 -2.42 -4.38 -4.96
N HIS A 72 -2.14 -4.78 -3.71
CA HIS A 72 -1.05 -5.70 -3.38
C HIS A 72 0.34 -5.22 -3.87
N ILE A 73 0.56 -3.92 -3.81
CA ILE A 73 1.83 -3.26 -4.17
C ILE A 73 2.83 -3.40 -3.02
N PHE A 74 4.11 -3.56 -3.34
CA PHE A 74 5.17 -3.58 -2.34
C PHE A 74 5.34 -2.20 -1.72
N ILE A 75 5.06 -2.07 -0.43
CA ILE A 75 5.31 -0.84 0.34
C ILE A 75 6.66 -1.01 1.03
N VAL A 76 7.66 -0.24 0.59
CA VAL A 76 9.06 -0.46 0.92
C VAL A 76 9.72 0.82 1.39
N SER A 77 10.62 0.70 2.37
CA SER A 77 11.46 1.80 2.83
C SER A 77 12.41 2.25 1.73
N ILE A 78 12.69 3.56 1.69
CA ILE A 78 13.71 4.16 0.82
C ILE A 78 15.10 3.52 0.98
N ARG A 79 15.40 2.92 2.13
CA ARG A 79 16.65 2.19 2.39
C ARG A 79 16.92 1.06 1.40
N TRP A 80 15.86 0.50 0.80
CA TRP A 80 16.01 -0.48 -0.28
C TRP A 80 16.77 0.10 -1.48
N ILE A 81 16.46 1.34 -1.86
CA ILE A 81 17.15 2.03 -2.95
C ILE A 81 18.61 2.30 -2.58
N GLU A 82 18.86 2.75 -1.37
CA GLU A 82 20.22 3.01 -0.88
C GLU A 82 21.07 1.76 -0.98
N GLU A 83 20.53 0.61 -0.57
CA GLU A 83 21.24 -0.67 -0.67
C GLU A 83 21.41 -1.12 -2.13
N CYS A 84 20.39 -0.95 -2.98
CA CYS A 84 20.52 -1.30 -4.40
C CYS A 84 21.62 -0.49 -5.10
N LEU A 85 21.72 0.81 -4.76
CA LEU A 85 22.79 1.67 -5.26
C LEU A 85 24.16 1.25 -4.73
N LEU A 86 24.24 0.91 -3.44
CA LEU A 86 25.48 0.46 -2.80
C LEU A 86 25.99 -0.87 -3.37
N GLN A 87 25.10 -1.83 -3.60
CA GLN A 87 25.43 -3.13 -4.20
C GLN A 87 25.52 -3.10 -5.71
N ASN A 88 25.10 -1.99 -6.35
CA ASN A 88 25.05 -1.84 -7.80
C ASN A 88 24.16 -2.92 -8.47
N GLU A 89 23.09 -3.34 -7.79
CA GLU A 89 22.15 -4.37 -8.21
C GLU A 89 20.74 -4.10 -7.66
N ILE A 90 19.69 -4.49 -8.39
CA ILE A 90 18.33 -4.50 -7.83
C ILE A 90 18.18 -5.75 -6.96
N ILE A 91 18.24 -5.57 -5.65
CA ILE A 91 18.16 -6.66 -4.66
C ILE A 91 16.72 -6.94 -4.21
N ASP A 92 16.51 -8.05 -3.52
CA ASP A 92 15.21 -8.39 -2.92
C ASP A 92 14.72 -7.30 -1.95
N GLU A 93 13.52 -6.79 -2.22
CA GLU A 93 12.87 -5.74 -1.45
C GLU A 93 12.23 -6.24 -0.14
N THR A 94 12.11 -7.55 0.03
CA THR A 94 11.43 -8.16 1.19
C THR A 94 11.96 -7.70 2.56
N PRO A 95 13.29 -7.60 2.79
CA PRO A 95 13.83 -7.10 4.07
C PRO A 95 13.49 -5.63 4.36
N TYR A 96 13.09 -4.88 3.34
CA TYR A 96 12.83 -3.44 3.42
C TYR A 96 11.35 -3.10 3.48
N LYS A 97 10.49 -4.12 3.60
CA LYS A 97 9.04 -3.95 3.66
C LYS A 97 8.63 -3.17 4.90
N ILE A 98 7.65 -2.29 4.73
CA ILE A 98 7.01 -1.58 5.83
C ILE A 98 6.09 -2.52 6.59
N HIS A 99 6.16 -2.47 7.91
CA HIS A 99 5.46 -3.39 8.81
C HIS A 99 4.35 -2.71 9.63
N GLY A 100 4.27 -1.38 9.65
CA GLY A 100 3.28 -0.68 10.47
C GLY A 100 3.12 0.81 10.16
N ASP A 101 2.28 1.45 10.98
CA ASP A 101 1.97 2.88 10.91
C ASP A 101 2.10 3.50 12.31
N GLU A 102 2.77 4.65 12.39
CA GLU A 102 3.03 5.39 13.64
C GLU A 102 1.74 5.77 14.38
N THR A 103 0.66 6.03 13.63
CA THR A 103 -0.62 6.52 14.17
C THR A 103 -1.47 5.42 14.81
N MET A 104 -1.16 4.15 14.54
CA MET A 104 -1.96 3.00 14.97
C MET A 104 -1.19 2.07 15.90
N LYS A 105 -0.82 2.57 17.10
CA LYS A 105 -0.18 1.75 18.16
C LYS A 105 -0.98 0.50 18.58
N THR A 106 -2.25 0.38 18.19
CA THR A 106 -3.17 -0.70 18.59
C THR A 106 -3.97 -1.34 17.45
N MET A 107 -4.00 -0.77 16.23
CA MET A 107 -4.69 -1.44 15.12
C MET A 107 -3.68 -2.32 14.40
N HIS A 108 -3.68 -3.58 14.88
CA HIS A 108 -2.91 -4.73 14.46
C HIS A 108 -2.07 -4.56 13.19
N LEU A 109 -0.84 -5.07 13.29
CA LEU A 109 0.05 -5.48 12.20
C LEU A 109 -0.66 -6.14 11.00
N THR A 110 -1.90 -6.62 11.13
CA THR A 110 -2.68 -7.32 10.11
C THR A 110 -2.91 -6.51 8.83
N CYS A 111 -2.93 -5.18 8.83
CA CYS A 111 -3.06 -4.42 7.57
C CYS A 111 -1.84 -4.59 6.65
N TYR A 112 -0.63 -4.71 7.23
CA TYR A 112 0.63 -4.82 6.47
C TYR A 112 1.17 -6.26 6.43
N THR A 113 0.98 -7.06 7.49
CA THR A 113 1.46 -8.46 7.58
C THR A 113 0.54 -9.49 6.92
N SER A 114 -0.77 -9.22 6.78
CA SER A 114 -1.70 -10.13 6.08
C SER A 114 -1.50 -10.16 4.56
N ILE A 115 -0.67 -9.26 4.01
CA ILE A 115 -0.43 -9.19 2.57
C ILE A 115 0.56 -10.28 2.11
N ASN A 116 1.41 -10.82 2.99
CA ASN A 116 2.41 -11.82 2.58
C ASN A 116 2.44 -13.14 3.35
N THR A 117 1.74 -13.28 4.49
CA THR A 117 1.77 -14.55 5.26
C THR A 117 0.57 -15.48 5.04
N LEU A 118 -0.45 -15.08 4.27
CA LEU A 118 -1.62 -15.92 4.00
C LEU A 118 -2.09 -15.79 2.55
N PHE A 119 -1.26 -16.25 1.61
CA PHE A 119 -1.68 -16.57 0.23
C PHE A 119 -2.70 -17.72 0.14
N SER A 120 -3.29 -18.18 1.25
CA SER A 120 -4.20 -19.33 1.28
C SER A 120 -5.57 -19.10 1.92
N SER A 121 -5.88 -17.99 2.58
CA SER A 121 -7.19 -17.88 3.25
C SER A 121 -7.59 -16.46 3.61
N SER A 122 -8.50 -15.91 2.80
CA SER A 122 -9.54 -14.95 3.17
C SER A 122 -9.08 -13.77 4.03
N ILE A 123 -8.63 -12.70 3.38
CA ILE A 123 -8.30 -11.45 4.06
C ILE A 123 -9.61 -10.68 4.33
N LEU A 124 -9.85 -10.35 5.59
CA LEU A 124 -11.01 -9.56 6.04
C LEU A 124 -10.46 -8.26 6.66
N PHE A 125 -10.76 -7.12 6.05
CA PHE A 125 -10.48 -5.82 6.66
C PHE A 125 -11.81 -5.11 6.90
N ALA A 126 -12.04 -4.68 8.14
CA ALA A 126 -13.15 -3.79 8.49
C ALA A 126 -12.56 -2.40 8.74
N ILE A 127 -13.05 -1.39 8.02
CA ILE A 127 -12.67 0.00 8.25
C ILE A 127 -13.80 0.68 9.00
N ASP A 128 -13.58 0.95 10.29
CA ASP A 128 -14.47 1.79 11.07
C ASP A 128 -14.27 3.26 10.65
N CYS A 129 -15.19 3.77 9.85
CA CYS A 129 -15.10 5.10 9.26
C CYS A 129 -15.41 6.24 10.25
N THR A 130 -15.73 5.95 11.51
CA THR A 130 -16.02 6.98 12.51
C THR A 130 -14.77 7.77 12.92
N SER A 131 -13.58 7.15 12.83
CA SER A 131 -12.30 7.74 13.24
C SER A 131 -11.47 8.32 12.07
N PHE A 132 -11.81 7.98 10.82
CA PHE A 132 -10.99 8.28 9.62
C PHE A 132 -11.43 9.48 8.77
N GLN A 133 -12.47 10.21 9.19
CA GLN A 133 -13.14 11.24 8.36
C GLN A 133 -12.28 12.43 7.96
N ARG A 134 -11.07 12.58 8.51
CA ARG A 134 -10.15 13.66 8.14
C ARG A 134 -9.14 13.27 7.07
N VAL A 135 -8.97 11.97 6.77
CA VAL A 135 -7.91 11.49 5.86
C VAL A 135 -8.46 10.87 4.57
N LEU A 136 -9.61 10.20 4.64
CA LEU A 136 -10.24 9.59 3.47
C LEU A 136 -11.63 10.17 3.20
N THR A 137 -11.89 10.46 1.92
CA THR A 137 -13.23 10.81 1.43
C THR A 137 -14.04 9.55 1.16
N ARG A 138 -15.37 9.70 1.04
CA ARG A 138 -16.27 8.61 0.59
C ARG A 138 -15.85 8.03 -0.76
N ASN A 139 -15.38 8.86 -1.68
CA ASN A 139 -14.91 8.41 -2.99
C ASN A 139 -13.66 7.54 -2.88
N ASP A 140 -12.75 7.86 -1.96
CA ASP A 140 -11.56 7.03 -1.70
C ASP A 140 -11.95 5.66 -1.14
N LEU A 141 -12.96 5.61 -0.27
CA LEU A 141 -13.49 4.34 0.24
C LEU A 141 -14.16 3.50 -0.86
N ILE A 142 -14.93 4.13 -1.75
CA ILE A 142 -15.52 3.45 -2.92
C ILE A 142 -14.42 2.92 -3.84
N GLU A 143 -13.39 3.73 -4.10
CA GLU A 143 -12.21 3.30 -4.86
C GLU A 143 -11.59 2.05 -4.24
N LEU A 144 -11.40 2.03 -2.92
CA LEU A 144 -10.83 0.87 -2.22
C LEU A 144 -11.68 -0.39 -2.32
N VAL A 145 -13.01 -0.26 -2.22
CA VAL A 145 -13.94 -1.38 -2.43
C VAL A 145 -13.70 -1.99 -3.81
N ILE A 146 -13.65 -1.15 -4.85
CA ILE A 146 -13.45 -1.58 -6.24
C ILE A 146 -12.09 -2.24 -6.40
N LEU A 147 -11.02 -1.62 -5.91
CA LEU A 147 -9.65 -2.13 -6.05
C LEU A 147 -9.44 -3.47 -5.36
N SER A 148 -10.14 -3.69 -4.25
CA SER A 148 -10.01 -4.90 -3.45
C SER A 148 -11.00 -6.01 -3.89
N ASN A 149 -11.81 -5.79 -4.93
CA ASN A 149 -12.95 -6.65 -5.30
C ASN A 149 -13.92 -6.90 -4.13
N ALA A 150 -14.02 -5.95 -3.21
CA ALA A 150 -14.96 -6.01 -2.11
C ALA A 150 -16.37 -5.60 -2.56
N LYS A 151 -17.36 -5.84 -1.70
CA LYS A 151 -18.72 -5.34 -1.87
C LYS A 151 -19.02 -4.33 -0.76
N LEU A 152 -19.57 -3.19 -1.13
CA LEU A 152 -20.13 -2.23 -0.19
C LEU A 152 -21.49 -2.75 0.29
N PHE A 153 -21.72 -2.77 1.60
CA PHE A 153 -23.00 -3.14 2.18
C PHE A 153 -23.63 -1.93 2.86
N ASP A 154 -24.93 -1.78 2.63
CA ASP A 154 -25.78 -0.89 3.41
C ASP A 154 -26.21 -1.62 4.69
N PRO A 155 -26.02 -1.02 5.89
CA PRO A 155 -26.47 -1.60 7.16
C PRO A 155 -27.93 -2.06 7.15
N GLU A 156 -28.80 -1.41 6.37
CA GLU A 156 -30.23 -1.75 6.31
C GLU A 156 -30.52 -3.04 5.52
N GLN A 157 -29.58 -3.49 4.69
CA GLN A 157 -29.75 -4.67 3.81
C GLN A 157 -29.17 -5.97 4.41
N GLN A 158 -28.88 -5.97 5.72
CA GLN A 158 -28.19 -7.04 6.45
C GLN A 158 -29.06 -8.29 6.72
N LYS A 159 -29.63 -8.92 5.68
CA LYS A 159 -30.24 -10.25 5.80
C LYS A 159 -29.56 -11.23 4.85
N SER A 160 -28.79 -12.15 5.48
CA SER A 160 -28.15 -13.34 4.90
C SER A 160 -27.16 -13.09 3.75
N ILE A 161 -25.92 -12.76 4.10
CA ILE A 161 -24.80 -12.82 3.15
C ILE A 161 -24.21 -14.23 3.22
N GLU A 162 -24.43 -15.05 2.19
CA GLU A 162 -23.60 -16.23 1.95
C GLU A 162 -22.24 -15.76 1.41
N ILE A 163 -21.20 -15.94 2.23
CA ILE A 163 -19.83 -15.53 1.90
C ILE A 163 -19.26 -16.54 0.90
N GLN A 164 -19.47 -16.30 -0.41
CA GLN A 164 -18.85 -17.09 -1.48
C GLN A 164 -17.63 -16.39 -2.12
N SER A 165 -17.24 -15.21 -1.65
CA SER A 165 -16.16 -14.39 -2.26
C SER A 165 -15.06 -14.03 -1.26
N LYS A 166 -13.80 -14.05 -1.71
CA LYS A 166 -12.57 -14.08 -0.90
C LYS A 166 -12.15 -12.75 -0.24
N LEU A 167 -12.93 -11.67 -0.34
CA LEU A 167 -12.68 -10.42 0.37
C LEU A 167 -14.00 -9.70 0.70
N LEU A 168 -14.18 -9.26 1.95
CA LEU A 168 -15.35 -8.52 2.41
C LEU A 168 -14.89 -7.23 3.09
N LEU A 169 -15.15 -6.08 2.46
CA LEU A 169 -15.01 -4.77 3.11
C LEU A 169 -16.37 -4.39 3.67
N VAL A 170 -16.55 -4.51 4.99
CA VAL A 170 -17.76 -4.01 5.65
C VAL A 170 -17.51 -2.57 6.07
N LEU A 171 -18.21 -1.65 5.41
CA LEU A 171 -18.25 -0.24 5.80
C LEU A 171 -19.47 -0.04 6.69
N VAL A 172 -19.23 0.31 7.95
CA VAL A 172 -20.29 0.71 8.88
C VAL A 172 -20.27 2.23 8.94
N ASP A 173 -21.20 2.88 8.25
CA ASP A 173 -21.43 4.32 8.37
C ASP A 173 -22.59 4.54 9.35
N PRO A 174 -22.36 5.09 10.55
CA PRO A 174 -23.42 5.36 11.51
C PRO A 174 -24.23 6.62 11.17
N ARG A 175 -24.02 7.24 10.01
CA ARG A 175 -24.76 8.43 9.55
C ARG A 175 -25.73 8.15 8.41
N VAL A 176 -26.12 6.88 8.25
CA VAL A 176 -27.31 6.51 7.49
C VAL A 176 -28.50 6.75 8.43
N ASP A 177 -28.97 8.00 8.41
CA ASP A 177 -30.39 8.37 8.51
C ASP A 177 -30.78 9.00 7.16
#